data_AF-A0ABD5P714-F1
#
_entry.id   AF-A0ABD5P714-F1
#
_cell.length_a   1.000
_cell.length_b   1.000
_cell.length_c   1.000
_cell.angle_alpha   90.00
_cell.angle_beta   90.00
_cell.angle_gamma   90.00
#
_symmetry.space_group_name_H-M   'P 1'
#
loop_
_entity.id
_entity.type
_entity.pdbx_description
1 polymer ?
#
loop_
_entity_poly.entity_id
_entity_poly.type
_entity_poly.pdbx_seq_one_letter_code
_entity_poly.pdbx_strand_id
1 'polypeptide(L)'
;MRNTLPPADDSSDSSGSTTDGRSSRTDEGASAGPSEDDGRWRLAPHARIIVYEAEDGGELLTIYDCAAAQKPPSAQIRGNLVRVSARHESTRTPTGYLVDLREPALLVRQDPDHWRVDPA
;
A
#
# COMPACT_ATOMS: atom_id res chain seq x y z
N MET A 1 -72.37 -35.47 11.42
CA MET A 1 -71.15 -35.34 12.24
C MET A 1 -70.60 -33.94 11.96
N ARG A 2 -71.02 -32.86 12.63
CA ARG A 2 -70.65 -32.38 13.99
C ARG A 2 -69.15 -32.43 14.28
N ASN A 3 -68.52 -31.26 14.19
CA ASN A 3 -67.58 -30.60 15.14
C ASN A 3 -66.44 -29.89 14.37
N THR A 4 -65.88 -28.75 14.77
CA THR A 4 -66.18 -27.63 15.69
C THR A 4 -65.02 -26.64 15.48
N LEU A 5 -65.33 -25.35 15.41
CA LEU A 5 -64.44 -24.16 15.45
C LEU A 5 -63.44 -24.18 16.65
N PRO A 6 -62.28 -23.48 16.62
CA PRO A 6 -62.29 -22.00 16.66
C PRO A 6 -61.25 -21.27 15.77
N PRO A 7 -61.44 -19.96 15.55
CA PRO A 7 -60.40 -19.02 15.13
C PRO A 7 -59.77 -18.32 16.37
N ALA A 8 -58.47 -18.08 16.32
CA ALA A 8 -57.76 -17.11 17.16
C ALA A 8 -56.57 -16.62 16.30
N ASP A 9 -56.50 -15.34 15.91
CA ASP A 9 -56.01 -14.22 16.76
C ASP A 9 -54.51 -14.43 17.05
N ASP A 10 -53.58 -13.51 16.84
CA ASP A 10 -53.52 -12.18 16.27
C ASP A 10 -52.01 -11.95 16.01
N SER A 11 -51.74 -11.23 14.94
CA SER A 11 -50.55 -10.42 14.67
C SER A 11 -49.41 -10.52 15.69
N SER A 12 -48.31 -11.18 15.30
CA SER A 12 -47.04 -11.00 15.99
C SER A 12 -46.56 -9.56 15.81
N ASP A 13 -46.72 -8.74 16.85
CA ASP A 13 -45.89 -7.56 17.06
C ASP A 13 -44.43 -8.02 17.16
N SER A 14 -43.67 -7.70 16.14
CA SER A 14 -42.23 -7.51 16.29
C SER A 14 -41.94 -6.12 15.79
N SER A 15 -42.17 -5.17 16.70
CA SER A 15 -41.57 -3.85 16.73
C SER A 15 -40.06 -3.93 16.44
N GLY A 16 -39.71 -3.90 15.16
CA GLY A 16 -38.35 -3.76 14.65
C GLY A 16 -38.02 -2.27 14.54
N SER A 17 -37.32 -1.79 15.56
CA SER A 17 -36.87 -0.41 15.75
C SER A 17 -36.39 0.29 14.49
N THR A 18 -37.05 1.40 14.15
CA THR A 18 -36.41 2.53 13.47
C THR A 18 -35.42 3.15 14.45
N THR A 19 -34.14 3.22 14.11
CA THR A 19 -33.22 4.29 14.52
C THR A 19 -31.96 4.24 13.65
N ASP A 20 -31.78 5.33 12.92
CA ASP A 20 -30.54 6.00 12.53
C ASP A 20 -29.33 5.18 12.05
N GLY A 21 -29.10 5.29 10.75
CA GLY A 21 -28.08 6.20 10.24
C GLY A 21 -26.98 6.62 11.21
N ARG A 22 -25.91 5.83 11.30
CA ARG A 22 -24.59 6.40 11.57
C ARG A 22 -23.50 5.51 10.99
N SER A 23 -22.99 5.97 9.86
CA SER A 23 -21.59 5.93 9.47
C SER A 23 -20.71 4.95 10.26
N SER A 24 -20.54 3.75 9.72
CA SER A 24 -19.26 3.05 9.90
C SER A 24 -18.23 3.83 9.09
N ARG A 25 -17.75 4.91 9.69
CA ARG A 25 -16.49 5.53 9.35
C ARG A 25 -15.45 4.42 9.52
N THR A 26 -15.08 3.77 8.44
CA THR A 26 -13.86 2.96 8.37
C THR A 26 -12.71 3.96 8.42
N ASP A 27 -12.38 4.39 9.62
CA ASP A 27 -11.19 5.13 9.94
C ASP A 27 -10.46 4.33 11.01
N GLU A 28 -9.15 4.22 10.82
CA GLU A 28 -8.17 3.65 11.74
C GLU A 28 -8.10 2.09 11.78
N GLY A 29 -7.18 1.43 11.10
CA GLY A 29 -6.03 1.93 10.36
C GLY A 29 -5.75 1.02 9.18
N ALA A 30 -5.72 1.62 8.01
CA ALA A 30 -5.10 1.01 6.84
C ALA A 30 -3.60 0.82 7.15
N SER A 31 -3.26 -0.29 7.79
CA SER A 31 -2.08 -1.05 7.41
C SER A 31 -2.34 -1.61 6.01
N ALA A 32 -2.54 -0.73 5.03
CA ALA A 32 -2.35 -1.07 3.63
C ALA A 32 -0.84 -1.10 3.44
N GLY A 33 -0.21 -2.15 3.99
CA GLY A 33 1.04 -2.62 3.41
C GLY A 33 0.77 -2.83 1.92
N PRO A 34 1.60 -2.28 1.02
CA PRO A 34 1.31 -2.33 -0.40
C PRO A 34 1.23 -3.79 -0.83
N SER A 35 0.16 -4.15 -1.54
CA SER A 35 -0.02 -5.47 -2.13
C SER A 35 1.16 -5.76 -3.07
N GLU A 36 2.06 -6.64 -2.63
CA GLU A 36 3.30 -7.02 -3.34
C GLU A 36 3.03 -7.69 -4.70
N ASP A 37 1.79 -8.11 -4.94
CA ASP A 37 1.37 -8.99 -6.05
C ASP A 37 1.27 -8.27 -7.41
N ASP A 38 1.08 -6.95 -7.45
CA ASP A 38 0.84 -6.20 -8.71
C ASP A 38 2.11 -5.60 -9.34
N GLY A 39 3.29 -5.81 -8.72
CA GLY A 39 4.54 -5.15 -9.14
C GLY A 39 4.50 -3.63 -8.98
N ARG A 40 3.67 -3.13 -8.06
CA ARG A 40 3.52 -1.72 -7.71
C ARG A 40 3.68 -1.53 -6.21
N TRP A 41 4.61 -0.69 -5.81
CA TRP A 41 4.89 -0.37 -4.42
C TRP A 41 4.60 1.09 -4.15
N ARG A 42 3.75 1.37 -3.16
CA ARG A 42 3.49 2.74 -2.73
C ARG A 42 4.57 3.20 -1.76
N LEU A 43 5.17 4.35 -2.05
CA LEU A 43 6.23 4.96 -1.28
C LEU A 43 5.70 6.19 -0.58
N ALA A 44 5.96 6.29 0.73
CA ALA A 44 5.64 7.46 1.50
C ALA A 44 6.43 8.71 1.04
N PRO A 45 5.90 9.93 1.29
CA PRO A 45 6.72 11.13 1.22
C PRO A 45 7.88 10.98 2.21
N HIS A 46 9.12 11.18 1.76
CA HIS A 46 10.37 10.89 2.51
C HIS A 46 10.81 9.41 2.55
N ALA A 47 10.27 8.59 1.65
CA ALA A 47 10.88 7.30 1.36
C ALA A 47 12.27 7.50 0.74
N ARG A 48 13.20 6.63 1.13
CA ARG A 48 14.58 6.61 0.65
C ARG A 48 14.81 5.31 -0.10
N ILE A 49 15.34 5.41 -1.31
CA ILE A 49 15.76 4.26 -2.11
C ILE A 49 17.28 4.31 -2.17
N ILE A 50 17.93 3.21 -1.77
CA ILE A 50 19.37 3.04 -1.93
C ILE A 50 19.58 2.10 -3.10
N VAL A 51 20.26 2.56 -4.13
CA VAL A 51 20.66 1.74 -5.27
C VAL A 51 22.11 1.35 -5.06
N TYR A 52 22.35 0.05 -4.92
CA TYR A 52 23.67 -0.53 -4.88
C TYR A 52 24.04 -1.04 -6.26
N GLU A 53 25.13 -0.53 -6.81
CA GLU A 53 25.69 -0.97 -8.08
C GLU A 53 26.75 -2.04 -7.77
N ALA A 54 26.52 -3.29 -8.17
CA ALA A 54 27.49 -4.38 -8.00
C ALA A 54 28.51 -4.36 -9.16
N GLU A 55 29.73 -4.82 -8.87
CA GLU A 55 30.83 -4.87 -9.86
C GLU A 55 30.52 -5.80 -11.04
N ASP A 56 29.67 -6.81 -10.83
CA ASP A 56 29.17 -7.73 -11.86
C ASP A 56 28.09 -7.13 -12.78
N GLY A 57 27.74 -5.86 -12.61
CA GLY A 57 26.72 -5.15 -13.40
C GLY A 57 25.28 -5.39 -12.93
N GLY A 58 25.08 -6.00 -11.77
CA GLY A 58 23.77 -6.14 -11.13
C GLY A 58 23.45 -4.95 -10.21
N GLU A 59 22.21 -4.49 -10.23
CA GLU A 59 21.74 -3.46 -9.30
C GLU A 59 20.80 -4.04 -8.23
N LEU A 60 20.94 -3.55 -6.98
CA LEU A 60 20.07 -3.89 -5.86
C LEU A 60 19.44 -2.62 -5.31
N LEU A 61 18.12 -2.50 -5.46
CA LEU A 61 17.33 -1.42 -4.87
C LEU A 61 16.91 -1.84 -3.47
N THR A 62 17.30 -1.06 -2.47
CA THR A 62 16.83 -1.18 -1.09
C THR A 62 15.90 -0.01 -0.78
N ILE A 63 14.65 -0.31 -0.50
CA ILE A 63 13.59 0.67 -0.33
C ILE A 63 13.29 0.85 1.16
N TYR A 64 13.29 2.08 1.62
CA TYR A 64 12.94 2.48 2.98
C TYR A 64 11.73 3.41 2.93
N ASP A 65 10.62 3.03 3.57
CA ASP A 65 9.41 3.86 3.61
C ASP A 65 9.58 5.13 4.48
N CYS A 66 10.60 5.18 5.34
CA CYS A 66 10.91 6.38 6.11
C CYS A 66 12.42 6.50 6.34
N ALA A 67 13.05 7.53 5.77
CA ALA A 67 14.48 7.78 5.96
C ALA A 67 14.89 8.05 7.42
N ALA A 68 13.93 8.47 8.26
CA ALA A 68 14.17 8.81 9.67
C ALA A 68 14.00 7.63 10.63
N ALA A 69 13.29 6.58 10.21
CA ALA A 69 13.04 5.45 11.08
C ALA A 69 14.15 4.40 10.86
N GLN A 70 14.80 3.96 11.92
CA GLN A 70 15.57 2.71 11.96
C GLN A 70 14.65 1.49 11.74
N LYS A 71 13.77 1.54 10.75
CA LYS A 71 12.96 0.41 10.32
C LYS A 71 13.83 -0.48 9.42
N PRO A 72 13.63 -1.80 9.48
CA PRO A 72 14.17 -2.67 8.44
C PRO A 72 13.69 -2.16 7.06
N PRO A 73 14.47 -2.39 6.00
CA PRO A 73 14.08 -1.99 4.65
C PRO A 73 12.71 -2.60 4.33
N SER A 74 11.83 -1.77 3.78
CA SER A 74 10.46 -2.17 3.43
C SER A 74 10.44 -3.17 2.28
N ALA A 75 11.39 -3.04 1.35
CA ALA A 75 11.60 -3.99 0.28
C ALA A 75 13.06 -3.98 -0.17
N GLN A 76 13.53 -5.13 -0.68
CA GLN A 76 14.81 -5.27 -1.37
C GLN A 76 14.55 -5.97 -2.70
N ILE A 77 14.90 -5.29 -3.78
CA ILE A 77 14.56 -5.70 -5.14
C ILE A 77 15.85 -5.74 -5.95
N ARG A 78 16.13 -6.88 -6.58
CA ARG A 78 17.18 -6.97 -7.60
C ARG A 78 16.64 -6.43 -8.92
N GLY A 79 17.35 -5.51 -9.52
CA GLY A 79 16.97 -4.84 -10.76
C GLY A 79 17.56 -3.43 -10.85
N ASN A 80 17.33 -2.79 -11.97
CA ASN A 80 17.79 -1.45 -12.31
C ASN A 80 16.71 -0.40 -12.05
N LEU A 81 17.10 0.71 -11.41
CA LEU A 81 16.25 1.87 -11.33
C LEU A 81 16.43 2.71 -12.60
N VAL A 82 15.58 2.48 -13.60
CA VAL A 82 15.73 3.10 -14.92
C VAL A 82 15.26 4.56 -14.96
N ARG A 83 14.30 4.92 -14.11
CA ARG A 83 13.72 6.27 -14.11
C ARG A 83 13.07 6.64 -12.78
N VAL A 84 13.28 7.89 -12.38
CA VAL A 84 12.58 8.51 -11.25
C VAL A 84 11.90 9.78 -11.75
N SER A 85 10.61 9.70 -12.01
CA SER A 85 9.76 10.82 -12.44
C SER A 85 9.29 11.65 -11.24
N ALA A 86 9.11 11.02 -10.07
CA ALA A 86 8.74 11.73 -8.85
C ALA A 86 9.83 12.72 -8.41
N ARG A 87 9.43 13.80 -7.74
CA ARG A 87 10.34 14.80 -7.17
C ARG A 87 11.23 14.14 -6.13
N HIS A 88 12.52 14.11 -6.43
CA HIS A 88 13.51 13.43 -5.62
C HIS A 88 14.80 14.25 -5.52
N GLU A 89 15.62 13.87 -4.54
CA GLU A 89 16.99 14.33 -4.41
C GLU A 89 17.91 13.12 -4.51
N SER A 90 18.86 13.16 -5.44
CA SER A 90 19.80 12.07 -5.67
C SER A 90 21.17 12.40 -5.10
N THR A 91 21.73 11.52 -4.28
CA THR A 91 23.09 11.65 -3.72
C THR A 91 23.93 10.46 -4.19
N ARG A 92 25.06 10.73 -4.86
CA ARG A 92 25.99 9.65 -5.25
C ARG A 92 26.81 9.16 -4.06
N THR A 93 27.09 7.86 -4.06
CA THR A 93 27.98 7.19 -3.10
C THR A 93 29.01 6.32 -3.81
N PRO A 94 30.06 5.88 -3.10
CA PRO A 94 31.08 5.00 -3.70
C PRO A 94 30.54 3.65 -4.21
N THR A 95 29.43 3.17 -3.64
CA THR A 95 28.82 1.87 -3.98
C THR A 95 27.52 2.01 -4.77
N GLY A 96 27.18 3.22 -5.23
CA GLY A 96 25.95 3.48 -5.97
C GLY A 96 25.39 4.89 -5.76
N TYR A 97 24.10 4.99 -5.47
CA TYR A 97 23.44 6.26 -5.18
C TYR A 97 22.19 6.10 -4.32
N LEU A 98 21.82 7.20 -3.66
CA LEU A 98 20.62 7.31 -2.83
C LEU A 98 19.63 8.23 -3.52
N VAL A 99 18.36 7.88 -3.44
CA VAL A 99 17.24 8.68 -3.94
C VAL A 99 16.31 8.96 -2.76
N ASP A 100 16.28 10.21 -2.34
CA ASP A 100 15.38 10.71 -1.32
C ASP A 100 14.14 11.32 -1.96
N LEU A 101 12.99 10.67 -1.78
CA LEU A 101 11.73 11.18 -2.30
C LEU A 101 11.27 12.39 -1.48
N ARG A 102 10.85 13.43 -2.19
CA ARG A 102 10.31 14.67 -1.60
C ARG A 102 8.79 14.70 -1.61
N GLU A 103 8.16 13.77 -2.30
CA GLU A 103 6.71 13.64 -2.44
C GLU A 103 6.31 12.15 -2.42
N PRO A 104 5.02 11.83 -2.23
CA PRO A 104 4.52 10.47 -2.33
C PRO A 104 4.77 9.92 -3.74
N ALA A 105 5.19 8.66 -3.84
CA ALA A 105 5.51 8.05 -5.13
C ALA A 105 5.03 6.59 -5.23
N LEU A 106 5.06 6.07 -6.44
CA LEU A 106 4.77 4.68 -6.76
C LEU A 106 5.96 4.10 -7.51
N LEU A 107 6.59 3.08 -6.92
CA LEU A 107 7.54 2.23 -7.63
C LEU A 107 6.74 1.24 -8.47
N VAL A 108 6.99 1.19 -9.77
CA VAL A 108 6.30 0.33 -10.72
C VAL A 108 7.34 -0.50 -11.47
N ARG A 109 7.11 -1.81 -11.53
CA ARG A 109 7.90 -2.70 -12.38
C ARG A 109 7.56 -2.45 -13.84
N GLN A 110 8.56 -2.06 -14.63
CA GLN A 110 8.42 -1.91 -16.08
C GLN A 110 8.77 -3.21 -16.81
N ASP A 111 9.85 -3.87 -16.41
CA ASP A 111 10.36 -5.14 -16.93
C ASP A 111 10.84 -6.02 -15.76
N PRO A 112 11.20 -7.31 -15.96
CA PRO A 112 11.64 -8.19 -14.87
C PRO A 112 12.72 -7.59 -13.98
N ASP A 113 13.65 -6.86 -14.60
CA ASP A 113 14.77 -6.20 -13.94
C ASP A 113 14.73 -4.66 -14.07
N HIS A 114 13.65 -4.05 -14.57
CA HIS A 114 13.56 -2.59 -14.68
C HIS A 114 12.44 -2.02 -13.83
N TRP A 115 12.80 -1.04 -13.02
CA TRP A 115 11.91 -0.38 -12.09
C TRP A 115 11.90 1.12 -12.33
N ARG A 116 10.71 1.71 -12.27
CA ARG A 116 10.52 3.16 -12.40
C ARG A 116 9.75 3.69 -11.20
N VAL A 117 10.02 4.92 -10.82
CA VAL A 117 9.28 5.64 -9.79
C VAL A 117 8.45 6.73 -10.43
N ASP A 118 7.13 6.60 -10.37
CA ASP A 118 6.18 7.62 -10.80
C ASP A 118 5.63 8.38 -9.59
N PRO A 119 5.27 9.67 -9.73
CA PRO A 119 4.53 10.37 -8.68
C PRO A 119 3.17 9.68 -8.43
N ALA A 120 2.74 9.61 -7.17
CA ALA A 120 1.52 8.92 -6.76
C ALA A 120 0.22 9.73 -6.96
#